data_AF-A0A832NE41-F1
#
_entry.id   AF-A0A832NE41-F1
#
_cell.length_a   1.000
_cell.length_b   1.000
_cell.length_c   1.000
_cell.angle_alpha   90.00
_cell.angle_beta   90.00
_cell.angle_gamma   90.00
#
_symmetry.space_group_name_H-M   'P 1'
#
loop_
_entity.id
_entity.type
_entity.pdbx_description
1 polymer ?
#
loop_
_entity_poly.entity_id
_entity_poly.type
_entity_poly.pdbx_seq_one_letter_code
_entity_poly.pdbx_strand_id
1 'polypeptide(L)'
;MQSFQLRNPEKLVEIYGRIAQEAPPVKNVVRGGSDLRKLDEAGSNLEFVVTYTFKPGRFAKEKTVVAVVPVKRSANGVFVGDVGATVFRVLSLKKGNFEEEWSGSLEEAKAQLPDVASAFEADMEAIASAFSKSS
;
A
#
# COMPACT_ATOMS: atom_id res chain seq x y z
N MET A 1 8.63 14.11 4.40
CA MET A 1 8.36 12.65 4.43
C MET A 1 6.96 12.46 4.92
N GLN A 2 6.08 11.89 4.09
CA GLN A 2 4.72 11.57 4.48
C GLN A 2 4.77 10.31 5.37
N SER A 3 4.12 10.36 6.52
CA SER A 3 3.99 9.22 7.43
C SER A 3 2.62 9.26 8.08
N PHE A 4 2.16 8.11 8.56
CA PHE A 4 0.96 8.03 9.37
C PHE A 4 1.29 7.39 10.72
N GLN A 5 0.55 7.80 11.76
CA GLN A 5 0.75 7.31 13.12
C GLN A 5 -0.51 6.60 13.60
N LEU A 6 -0.34 5.51 14.34
CA LEU A 6 -1.45 4.75 14.91
C LEU A 6 -1.04 3.98 16.16
N ARG A 7 -2.00 3.79 17.08
CA ARG A 7 -1.78 3.02 18.31
C ARG A 7 -2.08 1.53 18.16
N ASN A 8 -3.10 1.20 17.37
CA ASN A 8 -3.47 -0.19 17.10
C ASN A 8 -3.27 -0.49 15.60
N PRO A 9 -2.20 -1.20 15.23
CA PRO A 9 -1.88 -1.48 13.83
C PRO A 9 -2.86 -2.44 13.17
N GLU A 10 -3.56 -3.30 13.94
CA GLU A 10 -4.52 -4.26 13.40
C GLU A 10 -5.72 -3.57 12.73
N LYS A 11 -6.02 -2.32 13.11
CA LYS A 11 -7.07 -1.52 12.47
C LYS A 11 -6.74 -1.06 11.05
N LEU A 12 -5.47 -1.16 10.61
CA LEU A 12 -5.06 -0.70 9.27
C LEU A 12 -5.84 -1.41 8.15
N VAL A 13 -5.98 -2.72 8.26
CA VAL A 13 -6.64 -3.53 7.21
C VAL A 13 -8.11 -3.15 7.09
N GLU A 14 -8.81 -2.99 8.22
CA GLU A 14 -10.21 -2.58 8.28
C GLU A 14 -10.42 -1.17 7.72
N ILE A 15 -9.57 -0.22 8.11
CA ILE A 15 -9.65 1.17 7.66
C ILE A 15 -9.36 1.26 6.16
N TYR A 16 -8.32 0.56 5.68
CA TYR A 16 -8.03 0.51 4.26
C TYR A 16 -9.16 -0.13 3.47
N GLY A 17 -9.79 -1.19 3.98
CA GLY A 17 -10.95 -1.83 3.34
C GLY A 17 -12.07 -0.83 3.08
N ARG A 18 -12.37 0.06 4.02
CA ARG A 18 -13.35 1.16 3.85
C ARG A 18 -12.87 2.19 2.84
N ILE A 19 -11.63 2.66 2.96
CA ILE A 19 -11.04 3.63 2.02
C ILE A 19 -11.08 3.10 0.59
N ALA A 20 -10.71 1.83 0.37
CA ALA A 20 -10.69 1.22 -0.95
C ALA A 20 -12.07 1.15 -1.61
N GLN A 21 -13.13 0.99 -0.81
CA GLN A 21 -14.52 0.97 -1.28
C GLN A 21 -15.09 2.36 -1.57
N GLU A 22 -14.73 3.35 -0.74
CA GLU A 22 -15.27 4.72 -0.82
C GLU A 22 -14.46 5.63 -1.76
N ALA A 23 -13.21 5.28 -2.05
CA ALA A 23 -12.32 6.11 -2.84
C ALA A 23 -12.82 6.28 -4.30
N PRO A 24 -12.66 7.48 -4.89
CA PRO A 24 -12.96 7.71 -6.30
C PRO A 24 -12.21 6.73 -7.21
N PRO A 25 -12.82 6.33 -8.35
CA PRO A 25 -12.16 5.46 -9.31
C PRO A 25 -10.94 6.16 -9.90
N VAL A 26 -9.83 5.41 -10.00
CA VAL A 26 -8.60 5.86 -10.66
C VAL A 26 -8.48 5.13 -11.99
N LYS A 27 -8.09 5.85 -13.04
CA LYS A 27 -7.95 5.29 -14.38
C LYS A 27 -7.01 4.08 -14.33
N ASN A 28 -7.38 3.00 -15.03
CA ASN A 28 -6.56 1.78 -15.16
C ASN A 28 -6.26 1.02 -13.87
N VAL A 29 -6.76 1.47 -12.70
CA VAL A 29 -6.42 0.92 -11.39
C VAL A 29 -7.68 0.48 -10.67
N VAL A 30 -7.65 -0.76 -10.18
CA VAL A 30 -8.63 -1.29 -9.23
C VAL A 30 -7.93 -1.52 -7.91
N ARG A 31 -8.48 -0.98 -6.82
CA ARG A 31 -8.00 -1.24 -5.46
C ARG A 31 -8.37 -2.66 -5.07
N GLY A 32 -7.38 -3.44 -4.66
CA GLY A 32 -7.57 -4.78 -4.14
C GLY A 32 -7.79 -4.75 -2.63
N GLY A 33 -7.16 -5.68 -1.93
CA GLY A 33 -7.15 -5.73 -0.47
C GLY A 33 -5.85 -5.24 0.14
N SER A 34 -5.79 -5.29 1.46
CA SER A 34 -4.57 -5.09 2.22
C SER A 34 -4.35 -6.21 3.24
N ASP A 35 -3.11 -6.32 3.70
CA ASP A 35 -2.65 -7.27 4.69
C ASP A 35 -1.66 -6.58 5.62
N LEU A 36 -1.50 -7.11 6.84
CA LEU A 36 -0.55 -6.61 7.83
C LEU A 36 0.32 -7.77 8.31
N ARG A 37 1.60 -7.72 7.97
CA ARG A 37 2.55 -8.79 8.27
C ARG A 37 3.45 -8.40 9.43
N LYS A 38 3.65 -9.33 10.36
CA LYS A 38 4.65 -9.20 11.43
C LYS A 38 5.98 -9.71 10.92
N LEU A 39 7.02 -8.89 11.02
CA LEU A 39 8.38 -9.28 10.65
C LEU A 39 9.21 -9.80 11.82
N ASP A 40 8.72 -9.60 13.04
CA ASP A 40 9.33 -10.10 14.26
C ASP A 40 8.27 -10.61 15.25
N GLU A 41 8.71 -11.47 16.18
CA GLU A 41 7.86 -12.03 17.24
C GLU A 41 7.35 -10.95 18.21
N ALA A 42 8.11 -9.85 18.37
CA ALA A 42 7.75 -8.73 19.24
C ALA A 42 6.60 -7.88 18.68
N GLY A 43 6.22 -8.07 17.41
CA GLY A 43 5.27 -7.25 16.68
C GLY A 43 5.69 -5.78 16.57
N SER A 44 6.99 -5.50 16.58
CA SER A 44 7.55 -4.14 16.56
C SER A 44 7.91 -3.64 15.17
N ASN A 45 8.24 -4.56 14.26
CA ASN A 45 8.40 -4.30 12.83
C ASN A 45 7.27 -5.01 12.07
N LEU A 46 6.51 -4.22 11.32
CA LEU A 46 5.38 -4.69 10.53
C LEU A 46 5.52 -4.22 9.07
N GLU A 47 4.88 -4.92 8.16
CA GLU A 47 4.65 -4.47 6.78
C GLU A 47 3.15 -4.33 6.56
N PHE A 48 2.73 -3.13 6.19
CA PHE A 48 1.39 -2.91 5.68
C PHE A 48 1.43 -3.08 4.16
N VAL A 49 0.78 -4.13 3.67
CA VAL A 49 0.81 -4.55 2.28
C VAL A 49 -0.50 -4.16 1.63
N VAL A 50 -0.45 -3.43 0.52
CA VAL A 50 -1.63 -3.01 -0.25
C VAL A 50 -1.53 -3.55 -1.66
N THR A 51 -2.60 -4.12 -2.17
CA THR A 51 -2.64 -4.69 -3.52
C THR A 51 -3.51 -3.86 -4.45
N TYR A 52 -3.03 -3.64 -5.67
CA TYR A 52 -3.75 -3.02 -6.76
C TYR A 52 -3.75 -3.94 -7.98
N THR A 53 -4.81 -3.89 -8.78
CA THR A 53 -4.81 -4.42 -10.14
C THR A 53 -4.65 -3.27 -11.11
N PHE A 54 -3.65 -3.36 -11.98
CA PHE A 54 -3.30 -2.32 -12.94
C PHE A 54 -3.39 -2.82 -14.37
N LYS A 55 -4.09 -2.08 -15.23
CA LYS A 55 -4.25 -2.39 -16.65
C LYS A 55 -3.90 -1.16 -17.51
N PRO A 56 -2.65 -1.01 -17.97
CA PRO A 56 -2.17 0.24 -18.60
C PRO A 56 -2.83 0.58 -19.94
N GLY A 57 -3.65 -0.31 -20.50
CA GLY A 57 -4.41 -0.05 -21.71
C GLY A 57 -5.38 -1.19 -22.05
N ARG A 58 -6.29 -0.94 -22.98
CA ARG A 58 -7.37 -1.87 -23.37
C ARG A 58 -6.85 -3.26 -23.73
N PHE A 59 -5.71 -3.33 -24.41
CA PHE A 59 -5.08 -4.56 -24.90
C PHE A 59 -3.90 -5.03 -24.04
N ALA A 60 -3.54 -4.28 -22.99
CA ALA A 60 -2.48 -4.69 -22.08
C ALA A 60 -2.98 -5.81 -21.16
N LYS A 61 -2.05 -6.69 -20.75
CA LYS A 61 -2.32 -7.66 -19.70
C LYS A 61 -2.47 -6.93 -18.36
N GLU A 62 -3.39 -7.43 -17.54
CA GLU A 62 -3.50 -7.00 -16.15
C GLU A 62 -2.25 -7.40 -15.37
N LYS A 63 -1.81 -6.50 -14.51
CA LYS A 63 -0.70 -6.70 -13.59
C LYS A 63 -1.21 -6.55 -12.17
N THR A 64 -0.65 -7.32 -11.26
CA THR A 64 -0.85 -7.12 -9.83
C THR A 64 0.26 -6.23 -9.33
N VAL A 65 -0.06 -5.13 -8.65
CA VAL A 65 0.94 -4.25 -8.03
C VAL A 65 0.76 -4.32 -6.53
N VAL A 66 1.85 -4.60 -5.82
CA VAL A 66 1.87 -4.70 -4.36
C VAL A 66 2.73 -3.55 -3.83
N ALA A 67 2.11 -2.67 -3.05
CA ALA A 67 2.80 -1.61 -2.30
C ALA A 67 3.04 -2.09 -0.87
N VAL A 68 4.29 -2.06 -0.42
CA VAL A 68 4.70 -2.52 0.91
C VAL A 68 5.19 -1.32 1.70
N VAL A 69 4.40 -0.90 2.69
CA VAL A 69 4.72 0.21 3.58
C VAL A 69 5.33 -0.34 4.86
N PRO A 70 6.58 0.00 5.20
CA PRO A 70 7.16 -0.39 6.47
C PRO A 70 6.49 0.37 7.61
N VAL A 71 6.11 -0.35 8.67
CA VAL A 71 5.47 0.18 9.87
C VAL A 71 6.28 -0.23 11.09
N LYS A 72 6.79 0.74 11.84
CA LYS A 72 7.66 0.49 13.00
C LYS A 72 7.08 1.04 14.28
N ARG A 73 7.19 0.27 15.37
CA ARG A 73 6.82 0.71 16.71
C ARG A 73 7.90 1.63 17.27
N SER A 74 7.51 2.85 17.61
CA SER A 74 8.35 3.82 18.31
C SER A 74 8.41 3.55 19.81
N ALA A 75 9.39 4.13 20.50
CA ALA A 75 9.62 3.92 21.94
C ALA A 75 8.43 4.33 22.83
N ASN A 76 7.60 5.27 22.38
CA ASN A 76 6.36 5.68 23.05
C ASN A 76 5.17 4.71 22.81
N GLY A 77 5.41 3.58 22.15
CA GLY A 77 4.41 2.56 21.87
C GLY A 77 3.53 2.84 20.64
N VAL A 78 3.72 3.97 19.96
CA VAL A 78 2.99 4.34 18.73
C VAL A 78 3.65 3.69 17.51
N PHE A 79 2.87 3.16 16.60
CA PHE A 79 3.34 2.68 15.31
C PHE A 79 3.41 3.83 14.30
N VAL A 80 4.44 3.83 13.48
CA VAL A 80 4.68 4.84 12.43
C VAL A 80 4.86 4.11 11.11
N GLY A 81 3.97 4.37 10.15
CA GLY A 81 4.11 3.94 8.77
C GLY A 81 4.91 4.95 7.96
N ASP A 82 6.00 4.52 7.36
CA ASP A 82 6.86 5.37 6.52
C ASP A 82 6.49 5.21 5.05
N VAL A 83 5.65 6.13 4.56
CA VAL A 83 5.16 6.12 3.16
C VAL A 83 6.30 6.37 2.17
N GLY A 84 7.31 7.15 2.56
CA GLY A 84 8.47 7.43 1.71
C GLY A 84 9.37 6.21 1.49
N ALA A 85 9.38 5.28 2.44
CA ALA A 85 10.11 4.02 2.36
C ALA A 85 9.31 2.88 1.71
N THR A 86 8.20 3.19 1.03
CA THR A 86 7.37 2.19 0.36
C THR A 86 8.10 1.55 -0.81
N VAL A 87 8.01 0.22 -0.90
CA VAL A 87 8.47 -0.56 -2.05
C VAL A 87 7.27 -1.05 -2.84
N PHE A 88 7.29 -0.80 -4.15
CA PHE A 88 6.32 -1.33 -5.09
C PHE A 88 6.89 -2.56 -5.77
N ARG A 89 6.06 -3.59 -5.96
CA ARG A 89 6.37 -4.81 -6.72
C ARG A 89 5.29 -5.03 -7.76
N VAL A 90 5.69 -5.19 -9.01
CA VAL A 90 4.80 -5.52 -10.12
C VAL A 90 4.93 -7.01 -10.40
N LEU A 91 3.83 -7.71 -10.23
CA LEU A 91 3.72 -9.14 -10.40
C LEU A 91 2.84 -9.46 -11.61
N SER A 92 3.31 -10.42 -12.40
CA SER A 92 2.56 -10.99 -13.53
C SER A 92 2.32 -12.46 -13.31
N LEU A 93 1.10 -12.90 -13.63
CA LEU A 93 0.77 -14.32 -13.59
C LEU A 93 1.31 -15.02 -14.85
N LYS A 94 2.29 -15.89 -14.66
CA LYS A 94 2.88 -16.72 -15.72
C LYS A 94 2.79 -18.19 -15.33
N LYS A 95 2.14 -18.99 -16.17
CA LYS A 95 1.95 -20.45 -15.97
C LYS A 95 1.43 -20.82 -14.57
N GLY A 96 0.54 -19.99 -14.01
CA GLY A 96 -0.08 -20.21 -12.69
C GLY A 96 0.74 -19.69 -11.49
N ASN A 97 1.93 -19.13 -11.71
CA ASN A 97 2.75 -18.53 -10.66
C ASN A 97 2.89 -17.02 -10.86
N PHE A 98 2.95 -16.28 -9.76
CA PHE A 98 3.31 -14.86 -9.81
C PHE A 98 4.83 -14.72 -9.95
N GLU A 99 5.26 -14.03 -11.00
CA GLU A 99 6.64 -13.62 -11.19
C GLU A 99 6.75 -12.11 -11.04
N GLU A 100 7.78 -11.66 -10.31
CA GLU A 100 8.10 -10.24 -10.22
C GLU A 100 8.72 -9.76 -11.55
N GLU A 101 8.08 -8.77 -12.17
CA GLU A 101 8.60 -8.12 -13.38
C GLU A 101 9.44 -6.88 -13.06
N TRP A 102 9.11 -6.21 -11.95
CA TRP A 102 9.74 -4.97 -11.55
C TRP A 102 9.51 -4.70 -10.07
N SER A 103 10.49 -4.09 -9.43
CA SER A 103 10.36 -3.52 -8.08
C SER A 103 11.06 -2.17 -8.01
N GLY A 104 10.53 -1.24 -7.23
CA GLY A 104 11.16 0.05 -7.03
C GLY A 104 10.54 0.85 -5.89
N SER A 105 11.16 1.99 -5.61
CA SER A 105 10.68 2.98 -4.64
C SER A 105 9.41 3.68 -5.11
N LEU A 106 8.76 4.42 -4.21
CA LEU A 106 7.63 5.30 -4.55
C LEU A 106 7.98 6.31 -5.66
N GLU A 107 9.17 6.90 -5.62
CA GLU A 107 9.59 7.88 -6.63
C GLU A 107 9.76 7.25 -8.01
N GLU A 108 10.32 6.04 -8.09
CA GLU A 108 10.40 5.30 -9.36
C GLU A 108 9.01 4.83 -9.83
N ALA A 109 8.14 4.45 -8.89
CA ALA A 109 6.75 4.08 -9.20
C ALA A 109 5.94 5.24 -9.77
N LYS A 110 6.20 6.49 -9.36
CA LYS A 110 5.56 7.68 -9.97
C LYS A 110 5.89 7.83 -11.45
N ALA A 111 7.10 7.48 -11.86
CA ALA A 111 7.50 7.49 -13.26
C ALA A 111 6.96 6.28 -14.03
N GLN A 112 7.03 5.08 -13.43
CA GLN A 112 6.74 3.82 -14.11
C GLN A 112 5.24 3.45 -14.11
N LEU A 113 4.50 3.83 -13.07
CA LEU A 113 3.12 3.45 -12.77
C LEU A 113 2.35 4.65 -12.16
N PRO A 114 2.27 5.81 -12.85
CA PRO A 114 1.74 7.05 -12.28
C PRO A 114 0.31 6.92 -11.72
N ASP A 115 -0.56 6.16 -12.41
CA ASP A 115 -1.93 5.92 -11.96
C ASP A 115 -1.97 5.17 -10.60
N VAL A 116 -1.09 4.18 -10.42
CA VAL A 116 -1.02 3.39 -9.18
C VAL A 116 -0.38 4.20 -8.06
N ALA A 117 0.71 4.92 -8.34
CA ALA A 117 1.38 5.77 -7.36
C ALA A 117 0.42 6.86 -6.84
N SER A 118 -0.35 7.50 -7.73
CA SER A 118 -1.35 8.50 -7.36
C SER A 118 -2.48 7.90 -6.51
N ALA A 119 -2.99 6.72 -6.88
CA ALA A 119 -3.99 6.02 -6.07
C ALA A 119 -3.45 5.71 -4.66
N PHE A 120 -2.21 5.22 -4.58
CA PHE A 120 -1.55 4.91 -3.32
C PHE A 120 -1.34 6.14 -2.43
N GLU A 121 -0.83 7.25 -2.96
CA GLU A 121 -0.63 8.48 -2.18
C GLU A 121 -1.95 9.01 -1.60
N ALA A 122 -3.02 9.00 -2.41
CA ALA A 122 -4.35 9.38 -1.95
C ALA A 122 -4.88 8.42 -0.85
N ASP A 123 -4.66 7.11 -0.99
CA ASP A 123 -5.04 6.13 0.01
C ASP A 123 -4.28 6.36 1.33
N MET A 124 -2.97 6.65 1.27
CA MET A 124 -2.16 6.92 2.47
C MET A 124 -2.55 8.22 3.17
N GLU A 125 -2.91 9.26 2.41
CA GLU A 125 -3.45 10.50 2.95
C GLU A 125 -4.80 10.27 3.66
N ALA A 126 -5.67 9.45 3.07
CA ALA A 126 -6.93 9.06 3.69
C ALA A 126 -6.73 8.24 4.98
N ILE A 127 -5.75 7.33 5.00
CA ILE A 127 -5.35 6.59 6.21
C ILE A 127 -4.88 7.56 7.30
N ALA A 128 -3.96 8.47 6.98
CA ALA A 128 -3.44 9.45 7.92
C ALA A 128 -4.58 10.31 8.51
N SER A 129 -5.54 10.70 7.67
CA SER A 129 -6.73 11.48 8.07
C SER A 129 -7.70 10.69 8.94
N ALA A 130 -7.87 9.38 8.71
CA ALA A 130 -8.74 8.53 9.52
C ALA A 130 -8.20 8.36 10.94
N PHE A 131 -6.88 8.23 11.09
CA PHE A 131 -6.24 8.09 12.40
C PHE A 131 -6.12 9.41 13.17
N SER A 132 -5.93 10.54 12.48
CA SER A 132 -5.91 11.85 13.14
C SER A 132 -7.27 12.23 13.74
N LYS A 133 -8.37 11.85 13.08
CA LYS A 133 -9.75 12.06 13.60
C LYS A 133 -10.13 11.14 14.75
N SER A 134 -9.41 10.03 14.92
CA SER A 134 -9.68 9.00 15.93
C SER A 134 -8.82 9.15 17.20
N SER A 135 -7.99 10.19 17.26
CA SER A 135 -7.05 10.51 18.34
C SER A 135 -7.53 11.68 19.17
#